data_AF-A0A3M2LSS7-F1
#
_entry.id   AF-A0A3M2LSS7-F1
#
_cell.length_a   1.000
_cell.length_b   1.000
_cell.length_c   1.000
_cell.angle_alpha   90.00
_cell.angle_beta   90.00
_cell.angle_gamma   90.00
#
_symmetry.space_group_name_H-M   'P 1'
#
loop_
_entity.id
_entity.type
_entity.pdbx_description
1 polymer ?
#
loop_
_entity_poly.entity_id
_entity_poly.type
_entity_poly.pdbx_seq_one_letter_code
_entity_poly.pdbx_strand_id
1 'polypeptide(L)'
;GREVNSAVADLRRPGVARRVAAALRADAQRRGPWRQSLDRVRVPVRIVAGAADPPVAAVDHSVIEIAGAWHHRRLTHAELLNEGRTPAR
;
A
#
# COMPACT_ATOMS: atom_id res chain seq x y z
N GLY A 1 20.61 9.06 -0.26
CA GLY A 1 20.61 9.48 1.15
C GLY A 1 21.31 8.44 2.01
N ARG A 2 21.57 8.76 3.28
CA ARG A 2 22.24 7.87 4.25
C ARG A 2 21.49 6.53 4.41
N GLU A 3 20.17 6.59 4.35
CA GLU A 3 19.22 5.47 4.46
C GLU A 3 19.40 4.51 3.29
N VAL A 4 19.50 5.05 2.07
CA VAL A 4 19.73 4.27 0.84
C VAL A 4 21.08 3.57 0.91
N ASN A 5 22.13 4.27 1.36
CA ASN A 5 23.47 3.69 1.47
C ASN A 5 23.52 2.54 2.50
N SER A 6 22.82 2.70 3.63
CA SER A 6 22.68 1.64 4.64
C SER A 6 21.94 0.43 4.08
N ALA A 7 20.80 0.63 3.41
CA ALA A 7 20.04 -0.45 2.79
C ALA A 7 20.85 -1.20 1.73
N VAL A 8 21.63 -0.47 0.92
CA VAL A 8 22.54 -1.09 -0.06
C VAL A 8 23.63 -1.92 0.63
N ALA A 9 24.21 -1.42 1.73
CA ALA A 9 25.20 -2.17 2.49
C ALA A 9 24.62 -3.46 3.08
N ASP A 10 23.40 -3.43 3.61
CA ASP A 10 22.70 -4.62 4.11
C ASP A 10 22.43 -5.65 3.00
N LEU A 11 21.96 -5.18 1.83
CA LEU A 11 21.68 -6.06 0.68
C LEU A 11 22.93 -6.72 0.09
N ARG A 12 24.10 -6.05 0.19
CA ARG A 12 25.40 -6.59 -0.26
C ARG A 12 25.92 -7.74 0.61
N ARG A 13 25.40 -7.92 1.83
CA ARG A 13 25.80 -9.05 2.68
C ARG A 13 25.45 -10.39 1.99
N PRO A 14 26.34 -11.40 2.09
CA PRO A 14 26.13 -12.68 1.40
C PRO A 14 24.74 -13.28 1.63
N GLY A 15 24.03 -13.53 0.53
CA GLY A 15 22.71 -14.17 0.53
C GLY A 15 21.53 -13.30 0.98
N VAL A 16 21.73 -12.07 1.47
CA VAL A 16 20.62 -11.20 1.91
C VAL A 16 19.73 -10.81 0.74
N ALA A 17 20.29 -10.27 -0.34
CA ALA A 17 19.51 -9.89 -1.52
C ALA A 17 18.65 -11.04 -2.06
N ARG A 18 19.18 -12.26 -2.10
CA ARG A 18 18.45 -13.46 -2.54
C ARG A 18 17.26 -13.77 -1.62
N ARG A 19 17.46 -13.72 -0.29
CA ARG A 19 16.39 -13.97 0.68
C ARG A 19 15.30 -12.89 0.60
N VAL A 20 15.70 -11.63 0.49
CA VAL A 20 14.77 -10.50 0.30
C VAL A 20 13.95 -10.70 -0.98
N ALA A 21 14.60 -10.99 -2.10
CA ALA A 21 13.89 -11.24 -3.36
C ALA A 21 12.95 -12.45 -3.27
N ALA A 22 13.34 -13.53 -2.59
CA ALA A 22 12.49 -14.68 -2.36
C ALA A 22 11.26 -14.33 -1.51
N ALA A 23 11.45 -13.57 -0.42
CA ALA A 23 10.36 -13.11 0.43
C ALA A 23 9.39 -12.20 -0.33
N LEU A 24 9.89 -11.25 -1.11
CA LEU A 24 9.07 -10.35 -1.95
C LEU A 24 8.27 -11.13 -3.01
N ARG A 25 8.87 -12.15 -3.63
CA ARG A 25 8.14 -13.02 -4.57
C ARG A 25 7.05 -13.82 -3.86
N ALA A 26 7.36 -14.39 -2.70
CA ALA A 26 6.37 -15.14 -1.91
C ALA A 26 5.19 -14.25 -1.48
N ASP A 27 5.46 -13.01 -1.08
CA ASP A 27 4.43 -12.01 -0.79
C ASP A 27 3.58 -11.68 -2.04
N ALA A 28 4.22 -11.44 -3.18
CA ALA A 28 3.52 -11.13 -4.42
C ALA A 28 2.52 -12.24 -4.83
N GLN A 29 2.86 -13.51 -4.62
CA GLN A 29 1.97 -14.64 -4.90
C GLN A 29 0.72 -14.66 -3.99
N ARG A 30 0.75 -14.02 -2.81
CA ARG A 30 -0.39 -13.95 -1.88
C ARG A 30 -1.39 -12.85 -2.23
N ARG A 31 -1.03 -11.93 -3.14
CA ARG A 31 -1.89 -10.79 -3.49
C ARG A 31 -3.22 -11.20 -4.11
N GLY A 32 -3.25 -12.27 -4.90
CA GLY A 32 -4.49 -12.80 -5.50
C GLY A 32 -5.52 -13.23 -4.44
N PRO A 33 -5.16 -14.17 -3.55
CA PRO A 33 -6.02 -14.56 -2.43
C PRO A 33 -6.46 -13.39 -1.53
N TRP A 34 -5.60 -12.41 -1.29
CA TRP A 34 -5.97 -11.23 -0.50
C TRP A 34 -7.00 -10.33 -1.19
N ARG A 35 -6.90 -10.18 -2.52
CA ARG A 35 -7.91 -9.45 -3.29
C ARG A 35 -9.28 -10.11 -3.20
N GLN A 36 -9.35 -11.43 -3.36
CA GLN A 36 -10.62 -12.17 -3.21
C GLN A 36 -11.23 -12.04 -1.81
N SER A 37 -10.42 -11.79 -0.78
CA SER A 37 -10.96 -11.53 0.56
C SER A 37 -11.71 -10.20 0.66
N LEU A 38 -11.36 -9.20 -0.15
CA LEU A 38 -12.09 -7.93 -0.19
C LEU A 38 -13.52 -8.11 -0.71
N ASP A 39 -13.76 -9.07 -1.61
CA ASP A 39 -15.09 -9.38 -2.14
C ASP A 39 -16.03 -9.95 -1.07
N ARG A 40 -15.47 -10.42 0.05
CA ARG A 40 -16.23 -11.00 1.18
C ARG A 40 -16.58 -9.97 2.24
N VAL A 41 -16.08 -8.73 2.14
CA VAL A 41 -16.34 -7.68 3.12
C VAL A 41 -17.75 -7.12 2.89
N ARG A 42 -18.63 -7.32 3.87
CA ARG A 42 -20.05 -6.90 3.79
C ARG A 42 -20.35 -5.56 4.46
N VAL A 43 -19.39 -5.01 5.21
CA VAL A 43 -19.52 -3.67 5.78
C VAL A 43 -19.18 -2.63 4.71
N PRO A 44 -19.76 -1.42 4.77
CA PRO A 44 -19.38 -0.35 3.86
C PRO A 44 -17.87 -0.06 3.94
N VAL A 45 -17.16 -0.23 2.82
CA VAL A 45 -15.73 0.07 2.71
C VAL A 45 -15.50 1.23 1.74
N ARG A 46 -14.60 2.11 2.15
CA ARG A 46 -14.05 3.16 1.30
C ARG A 46 -12.53 3.05 1.30
N ILE A 47 -11.97 2.90 0.11
CA ILE A 47 -10.52 2.80 -0.11
C ILE A 47 -9.99 4.19 -0.41
N VAL A 48 -8.90 4.59 0.25
CA VAL A 48 -8.26 5.88 0.03
C VAL A 48 -6.84 5.62 -0.47
N ALA A 49 -6.56 5.93 -1.75
CA ALA A 49 -5.33 5.51 -2.43
C ALA A 49 -4.66 6.63 -3.23
N GLY A 50 -3.32 6.67 -3.22
CA GLY A 50 -2.42 7.63 -3.91
C GLY A 50 -2.91 8.01 -5.30
N ALA A 51 -3.05 9.30 -5.68
CA ALA A 51 -3.30 9.60 -7.09
C ALA A 51 -2.06 9.26 -7.93
N ALA A 52 -0.87 9.42 -7.34
CA ALA A 52 0.39 8.98 -7.93
C ALA A 52 0.68 7.48 -7.69
N ASP A 53 -0.22 6.78 -7.02
CA ASP A 53 -0.08 5.37 -6.67
C ASP A 53 -1.48 4.72 -6.50
N PRO A 54 -2.24 4.63 -7.62
CA PRO A 54 -3.60 4.14 -7.60
C PRO A 54 -3.65 2.61 -7.47
N PRO A 55 -4.81 2.03 -7.11
CA PRO A 55 -4.97 0.59 -7.10
C PRO A 55 -4.66 -0.03 -8.47
N VAL A 56 -3.74 -1.00 -8.49
CA VAL A 56 -3.29 -1.67 -9.73
C VAL A 56 -4.36 -2.60 -10.32
N ALA A 57 -5.43 -2.89 -9.58
CA ALA A 57 -6.55 -3.70 -10.03
C ALA A 57 -7.87 -2.99 -9.69
N ALA A 58 -8.87 -3.17 -10.55
CA ALA A 58 -10.22 -2.74 -10.26
C ALA A 58 -10.75 -3.46 -9.01
N VAL A 59 -11.56 -2.74 -8.24
CA VAL A 59 -12.18 -3.20 -7.00
C VAL A 59 -13.64 -2.75 -6.99
N ASP A 60 -14.52 -3.56 -6.41
CA ASP A 60 -15.95 -3.25 -6.32
C ASP A 60 -16.27 -2.26 -5.18
N HIS A 61 -15.24 -1.79 -4.47
CA HIS A 61 -15.35 -0.83 -3.38
C HIS A 61 -15.11 0.59 -3.86
N SER A 62 -15.78 1.57 -3.22
CA SER A 62 -15.55 2.99 -3.52
C SER A 62 -14.07 3.37 -3.29
N VAL A 63 -13.46 4.04 -4.27
CA VAL A 63 -12.07 4.51 -4.20
C VAL A 63 -12.05 6.04 -4.22
N ILE A 64 -11.33 6.65 -3.29
CA ILE A 64 -11.03 8.09 -3.27
C ILE A 64 -9.52 8.30 -3.46
N GLU A 65 -9.19 9.09 -4.46
CA GLU A 65 -7.82 9.52 -4.74
C GLU A 65 -7.57 10.95 -4.22
N ILE A 66 -6.55 11.09 -3.39
CA ILE A 66 -5.97 12.36 -2.93
C ILE A 66 -4.85 12.77 -3.90
N ALA A 67 -5.05 13.90 -4.56
CA ALA A 67 -4.08 14.51 -5.47
C ALA A 67 -2.72 14.73 -4.78
N GLY A 68 -1.63 14.61 -5.54
CA GLY A 68 -0.26 14.85 -5.06
C GLY A 68 0.32 13.78 -4.12
N ALA A 69 -0.48 12.82 -3.68
CA ALA A 69 -0.07 11.84 -2.68
C ALA A 69 0.31 10.47 -3.28
N TRP A 70 1.33 9.85 -2.67
CA TRP A 70 1.88 8.52 -2.99
C TRP A 70 1.51 7.48 -1.91
N HIS A 71 2.22 6.34 -1.86
CA HIS A 71 1.98 5.23 -0.93
C HIS A 71 1.95 5.64 0.56
N HIS A 72 2.78 6.61 0.97
CA HIS A 72 2.89 7.08 2.36
C HIS A 72 2.12 8.37 2.62
N ARG A 73 0.82 8.34 2.31
CA ARG A 73 -0.11 9.46 2.58
C ARG A 73 -0.06 9.98 4.01
N ARG A 74 0.02 9.10 5.00
CA ARG A 74 0.12 9.51 6.41
C ARG A 74 1.34 10.37 6.72
N LEU A 75 2.38 10.31 5.89
CA LEU A 75 3.60 11.11 6.04
C LEU A 75 3.59 12.37 5.18
N THR A 76 2.88 12.36 4.05
CA THR A 76 2.91 13.44 3.06
C THR A 76 1.67 14.33 3.07
N HIS A 77 0.53 13.78 3.48
CA HIS A 77 -0.81 14.40 3.41
C HIS A 77 -1.65 13.95 4.61
N ALA A 78 -1.09 14.05 5.82
CA ALA A 78 -1.72 13.56 7.05
C ALA A 78 -3.09 14.19 7.34
N GLU A 79 -3.26 15.45 6.96
CA GLU A 79 -4.46 16.26 7.23
C GLU A 79 -5.69 15.76 6.45
N LEU A 80 -5.50 15.31 5.21
CA LEU A 80 -6.57 14.87 4.31
C LEU A 80 -7.18 13.51 4.67
N LEU A 81 -6.57 12.76 5.60
CA LEU A 81 -7.11 11.49 6.07
C LEU A 81 -8.27 11.67 7.07
N ASN A 82 -8.41 12.85 7.68
CA ASN A 82 -9.44 13.12 8.69
C ASN A 82 -10.78 13.61 8.11
N GLU A 83 -10.78 14.12 6.87
CA GLU A 83 -11.97 14.70 6.24
C GLU A 83 -13.00 13.66 5.78
N GLY A 84 -12.58 12.41 5.60
CA GLY A 84 -13.49 11.29 5.25
C GLY A 84 -14.34 10.76 6.40
N ARG A 85 -14.15 11.28 7.63
CA ARG A 85 -14.79 10.78 8.86
C ARG A 85 -16.04 11.59 9.20
N THR A 86 -17.02 11.64 8.29
CA THR A 86 -18.35 12.11 8.68
C THR A 86 -18.99 11.01 9.55
N PRO A 87 -19.39 11.27 10.81
CA PRO A 87 -20.10 10.28 11.60
C PRO A 87 -21.42 9.95 10.91
N ALA A 88 -21.71 8.65 10.80
CA ALA A 88 -23.01 8.18 10.34
C ALA A 88 -24.10 8.78 11.23
N ARG A 89 -25.11 9.41 10.62
CA ARG A 89 -26.35 9.80 11.29
C ARG A 89 -27.21 8.57 11.54
#